data_AF-A0A949I0D2-F1
#
_entry.id   AF-A0A949I0D2-F1
#
_cell.length_a   1.000
_cell.length_b   1.000
_cell.length_c   1.000
_cell.angle_alpha   90.00
_cell.angle_beta   90.00
_cell.angle_gamma   90.00
#
_symmetry.space_group_name_H-M   'P 1'
#
loop_
_entity.id
_entity.type
_entity.pdbx_description
1 polymer ?
#
loop_
_entity_poly.entity_id
_entity_poly.type
_entity_poly.pdbx_seq_one_letter_code
_entity_poly.pdbx_strand_id
1 'polypeptide(L)'
;MREFFWGSLRRAFGRLPLALALAAGCCCRASAQSAPADAERFLFIFDTSAAMRHRLGATRLEINNLLSSSMHGELRAGDSIGVWTFARRLRTGRFPLQTWMPDNAHQIAAAINDFLTGQSYSGATDFNCLQPLLDRVMRESPRLTVLIFCDGNGRVNWTPYNAGINAAFQDRRDAEAKAGQPFVLVIRTQLGRYDGCSVNFPPGMVNLPAFSTNSTGRGRAPQVFPRTAPAPAPAPAPPPPNEYRAPQKKFTSPRGG
;
A
#
# COMPACT_ATOMS: atom_id res chain seq x y z
N MET A 1 -28.42 -58.40 16.85
CA MET A 1 -28.97 -59.48 17.69
C MET A 1 -28.70 -59.11 19.15
N ARG A 2 -29.76 -58.67 19.86
CA ARG A 2 -29.98 -58.67 21.34
C ARG A 2 -29.03 -57.81 22.20
N GLU A 3 -29.42 -56.63 22.72
CA GLU A 3 -30.36 -56.34 23.82
C GLU A 3 -30.09 -57.13 25.11
N PHE A 4 -29.57 -56.46 26.15
CA PHE A 4 -29.66 -56.83 27.58
C PHE A 4 -29.73 -55.53 28.41
N PHE A 5 -30.94 -55.07 28.74
CA PHE A 5 -31.68 -55.31 29.99
C PHE A 5 -31.09 -54.70 31.28
N TRP A 6 -31.65 -53.53 31.60
CA TRP A 6 -32.17 -53.06 32.88
C TRP A 6 -31.88 -53.84 34.18
N GLY A 7 -31.41 -53.08 35.18
CA GLY A 7 -31.60 -53.34 36.60
C GLY A 7 -32.03 -52.06 37.33
N SER A 8 -33.33 -51.95 37.63
CA SER A 8 -33.90 -50.95 38.54
C SER A 8 -33.59 -51.30 40.00
N LEU A 9 -33.24 -50.32 40.84
CA LEU A 9 -33.51 -50.38 42.27
C LEU A 9 -34.17 -49.09 42.77
N ARG A 10 -35.24 -49.28 43.53
CA ARG A 10 -36.20 -48.29 44.01
C ARG A 10 -35.71 -47.59 45.29
N ARG A 11 -35.97 -46.27 45.32
CA ARG A 11 -36.51 -45.43 46.42
C ARG A 11 -35.87 -45.53 47.81
N ALA A 12 -35.40 -44.38 48.30
CA ALA A 12 -35.85 -43.86 49.60
C ALA A 12 -35.70 -42.33 49.66
N PHE A 13 -36.68 -41.72 50.32
CA PHE A 13 -36.89 -40.30 50.52
C PHE A 13 -35.80 -39.65 51.37
N GLY A 14 -35.37 -38.45 50.98
CA GLY A 14 -34.63 -37.52 51.83
C GLY A 14 -34.87 -36.09 51.36
N ARG A 15 -35.79 -35.39 52.01
CA ARG A 15 -36.02 -33.95 51.83
C ARG A 15 -34.75 -33.21 52.28
N LEU A 16 -34.13 -32.43 51.40
CA LEU A 16 -33.17 -31.39 51.78
C LEU A 16 -33.49 -30.11 51.01
N PRO A 17 -33.39 -28.93 51.65
CA PRO A 17 -33.94 -27.68 51.14
C PRO A 17 -33.16 -27.12 49.95
N LEU A 18 -33.94 -26.47 49.07
CA LEU A 18 -33.52 -25.64 47.95
C LEU A 18 -32.61 -24.50 48.44
N ALA A 19 -31.30 -24.67 48.35
CA ALA A 19 -30.34 -23.57 48.44
C ALA A 19 -30.19 -22.96 47.04
N LEU A 20 -30.89 -21.85 46.82
CA LEU A 20 -30.75 -21.01 45.63
C LEU A 20 -29.38 -20.30 45.70
N ALA A 21 -28.35 -20.92 45.14
CA ALA A 21 -27.06 -20.26 44.94
C ALA A 21 -27.17 -19.30 43.74
N LEU A 22 -27.29 -18.01 44.05
CA LEU A 22 -27.04 -16.91 43.12
C LEU A 22 -25.60 -17.02 42.61
N ALA A 23 -25.42 -17.70 41.47
CA ALA A 23 -24.21 -17.58 40.68
C ALA A 23 -24.21 -16.17 40.08
N ALA A 24 -23.60 -15.24 40.80
CA ALA A 24 -23.21 -13.94 40.28
C ALA A 24 -22.32 -14.19 39.06
N GLY A 25 -22.90 -14.02 37.87
CA GLY A 25 -22.18 -14.07 36.61
C GLY A 25 -21.09 -13.02 36.67
N CYS A 26 -19.86 -13.46 36.91
CA CYS A 26 -18.66 -12.68 36.69
C CYS A 26 -18.54 -12.54 35.16
N CYS A 27 -19.32 -11.63 34.60
CA CYS A 27 -19.13 -11.13 33.25
C CYS A 27 -17.77 -10.43 33.25
N CYS A 28 -16.71 -11.20 32.99
CA CYS A 28 -15.46 -10.67 32.50
C CYS A 28 -15.78 -10.02 31.14
N ARG A 29 -16.27 -8.78 31.18
CA ARG A 29 -16.28 -7.92 30.00
C ARG A 29 -14.82 -7.73 29.66
N ALA A 30 -14.35 -8.43 28.63
CA ALA A 30 -13.12 -8.06 27.94
C ALA A 30 -13.28 -6.58 27.57
N SER A 31 -12.54 -5.72 28.25
CA SER A 31 -12.46 -4.32 27.88
C SER A 31 -11.82 -4.30 26.50
N ALA A 32 -12.60 -4.04 25.46
CA ALA A 32 -12.05 -3.63 24.19
C ALA A 32 -11.33 -2.31 24.47
N GLN A 33 -10.02 -2.38 24.71
CA GLN A 33 -9.17 -1.22 24.90
C GLN A 33 -9.46 -0.30 23.73
N SER A 34 -10.17 0.80 23.98
CA SER A 34 -10.48 1.76 22.93
C SER A 34 -9.14 2.30 22.47
N ALA A 35 -8.86 2.18 21.17
CA ALA A 35 -7.66 2.76 20.60
C ALA A 35 -7.59 4.24 21.02
N PRO A 36 -6.39 4.78 21.34
CA PRO A 36 -6.23 6.20 21.62
C PRO A 36 -6.97 7.05 20.60
N ALA A 37 -7.53 8.19 21.01
CA ALA A 37 -8.31 9.07 20.12
C ALA A 37 -7.54 9.52 18.86
N ASP A 38 -6.20 9.41 18.90
CA ASP A 38 -5.27 9.78 17.83
C ASP A 38 -4.67 8.56 17.09
N ALA A 39 -5.13 7.34 17.36
CA ALA A 39 -4.60 6.13 16.74
C ALA A 39 -4.87 6.13 15.23
N GLU A 40 -3.80 6.03 14.45
CA GLU A 40 -3.86 6.01 13.00
C GLU A 40 -4.24 4.61 12.50
N ARG A 41 -4.95 4.58 11.37
CA ARG A 41 -5.22 3.34 10.65
C ARG A 41 -4.24 3.18 9.51
N PHE A 42 -3.57 2.05 9.48
CA PHE A 42 -2.72 1.62 8.39
C PHE A 42 -3.39 0.50 7.63
N LEU A 43 -3.43 0.62 6.32
CA LEU A 43 -4.02 -0.39 5.45
C LEU A 43 -2.99 -0.84 4.42
N PHE A 44 -2.54 -2.08 4.56
CA PHE A 44 -1.63 -2.73 3.63
C PHE A 44 -2.48 -3.51 2.62
N ILE A 45 -2.30 -3.21 1.34
CA ILE A 45 -3.04 -3.83 0.25
C ILE A 45 -2.05 -4.52 -0.66
N PHE A 46 -2.20 -5.83 -0.83
CA PHE A 46 -1.32 -6.63 -1.67
C PHE A 46 -2.03 -7.06 -2.94
N ASP A 47 -1.47 -6.68 -4.07
CA ASP A 47 -1.83 -7.24 -5.36
C ASP A 47 -1.39 -8.71 -5.41
N THR A 48 -2.31 -9.59 -5.79
CA THR A 48 -2.11 -11.03 -6.00
C THR A 48 -2.40 -11.39 -7.45
N SER A 49 -2.14 -10.49 -8.39
CA SER A 49 -2.10 -10.80 -9.82
C SER A 49 -1.05 -11.87 -10.12
N ALA A 50 -1.14 -12.52 -11.28
CA ALA A 50 -0.16 -13.53 -11.68
C ALA A 50 1.27 -12.96 -11.73
N ALA A 51 1.42 -11.70 -12.13
CA ALA A 51 2.71 -11.02 -12.17
C ALA A 51 3.28 -10.75 -10.76
N MET A 52 2.47 -10.66 -9.71
CA MET A 52 3.02 -10.47 -8.37
C MET A 52 3.70 -11.73 -7.80
N ARG A 53 3.46 -12.92 -8.36
CA ARG A 53 4.03 -14.18 -7.84
C ARG A 53 5.57 -14.17 -7.84
N HIS A 54 6.19 -13.67 -8.90
CA HIS A 54 7.66 -13.60 -8.99
C HIS A 54 8.27 -12.51 -8.11
N ARG A 55 7.45 -11.58 -7.60
CA ARG A 55 7.88 -10.45 -6.77
C ARG A 55 7.69 -10.71 -5.27
N LEU A 56 7.10 -11.86 -4.90
CA LEU A 56 6.75 -12.18 -3.51
C LEU A 56 7.97 -12.11 -2.57
N GLY A 57 9.13 -12.59 -3.00
CA GLY A 57 10.35 -12.50 -2.20
C GLY A 57 10.72 -11.05 -1.84
N ALA A 58 10.72 -10.16 -2.83
CA ALA A 58 10.99 -8.74 -2.62
C ALA A 58 9.90 -8.06 -1.78
N THR A 59 8.62 -8.36 -2.02
CA THR A 59 7.51 -7.86 -1.20
C THR A 59 7.66 -8.24 0.27
N ARG A 60 8.03 -9.49 0.58
CA ARG A 60 8.24 -9.97 1.95
C ARG A 60 9.40 -9.27 2.64
N LEU A 61 10.50 -9.06 1.92
CA LEU A 61 11.64 -8.30 2.41
C LEU A 61 11.22 -6.87 2.76
N GLU A 62 10.45 -6.21 1.88
CA GLU A 62 9.97 -4.85 2.12
C GLU A 62 9.02 -4.76 3.32
N ILE A 63 8.11 -5.73 3.50
CA ILE A 63 7.26 -5.80 4.70
C ILE A 63 8.12 -5.88 5.97
N ASN A 64 9.15 -6.73 5.97
CA ASN A 64 10.03 -6.87 7.12
C ASN A 64 10.78 -5.56 7.41
N ASN A 65 11.29 -4.88 6.38
CA ASN A 65 12.00 -3.61 6.52
C ASN A 65 11.08 -2.51 7.06
N LEU A 66 9.88 -2.39 6.50
CA LEU A 66 8.88 -1.40 6.92
C LEU A 66 8.45 -1.63 8.35
N LEU A 67 8.11 -2.86 8.74
CA LEU A 67 7.59 -3.11 10.08
C LEU A 67 8.67 -3.11 11.16
N SER A 68 9.88 -3.62 10.87
CA SER A 68 10.98 -3.57 11.84
C SER A 68 11.42 -2.13 12.18
N SER A 69 11.24 -1.19 11.25
CA SER A 69 11.52 0.23 11.47
C SER A 69 10.31 1.03 11.98
N SER A 70 9.19 0.37 12.29
CA SER A 70 7.90 1.04 12.56
C SER A 70 7.53 2.06 11.47
N MET A 71 7.78 1.72 10.21
CA MET A 71 7.68 2.59 9.03
C MET A 71 8.40 3.93 9.22
N HIS A 72 9.69 3.84 9.55
CA HIS A 72 10.53 5.00 9.88
C HIS A 72 9.99 5.82 11.07
N GLY A 73 9.36 5.16 12.04
CA GLY A 73 8.77 5.77 13.23
C GLY A 73 7.35 6.34 13.04
N GLU A 74 6.73 6.16 11.88
CA GLU A 74 5.36 6.62 11.63
C GLU A 74 4.29 5.72 12.27
N LEU A 75 4.56 4.41 12.44
CA LEU A 75 3.70 3.49 13.19
C LEU A 75 3.93 3.66 14.71
N ARG A 76 2.89 4.06 15.44
CA ARG A 76 2.90 4.29 16.88
C ARG A 76 2.13 3.21 17.63
N ALA A 77 2.54 2.93 18.86
CA ALA A 77 1.84 1.99 19.72
C ALA A 77 0.35 2.35 19.84
N GLY A 78 -0.53 1.38 19.60
CA GLY A 78 -1.98 1.57 19.58
C GLY A 78 -2.59 1.84 18.20
N ASP A 79 -1.77 2.13 17.17
CA ASP A 79 -2.24 2.19 15.78
C ASP A 79 -2.80 0.85 15.32
N SER A 80 -3.60 0.84 14.26
CA SER A 80 -4.18 -0.40 13.73
C SER A 80 -3.66 -0.73 12.34
N ILE A 81 -3.41 -2.02 12.08
CA ILE A 81 -2.98 -2.53 10.79
C ILE A 81 -4.05 -3.47 10.23
N GLY A 82 -4.66 -3.04 9.13
CA GLY A 82 -5.51 -3.87 8.28
C GLY A 82 -4.73 -4.40 7.07
N VAL A 83 -5.10 -5.59 6.60
CA VAL A 83 -4.52 -6.18 5.39
C VAL A 83 -5.59 -6.63 4.43
N TRP A 84 -5.53 -6.14 3.20
CA TRP A 84 -6.38 -6.57 2.09
C TRP A 84 -5.53 -7.20 0.99
N THR A 85 -6.19 -7.98 0.14
CA THR A 85 -5.58 -8.44 -1.11
C THR A 85 -6.51 -8.18 -2.28
N PHE A 86 -5.96 -7.97 -3.46
CA PHE A 86 -6.76 -7.79 -4.66
C PHE A 86 -6.08 -8.38 -5.88
N ALA A 87 -6.84 -8.52 -6.96
CA ALA A 87 -6.34 -8.70 -8.32
C ALA A 87 -7.43 -8.11 -9.23
N ARG A 88 -8.31 -8.94 -9.79
CA ARG A 88 -9.57 -8.51 -10.42
C ARG A 88 -10.71 -8.18 -9.44
N ARG A 89 -10.59 -8.65 -8.20
CA ARG A 89 -11.58 -8.45 -7.13
C ARG A 89 -10.86 -8.19 -5.83
N LEU A 90 -11.44 -7.31 -5.02
CA LEU A 90 -10.99 -7.03 -3.67
C LEU A 90 -11.40 -8.16 -2.71
N ARG A 91 -10.51 -8.54 -1.81
CA ARG A 91 -10.74 -9.50 -0.73
C ARG A 91 -10.30 -8.87 0.59
N THR A 92 -11.24 -8.73 1.50
CA THR A 92 -11.06 -8.12 2.83
C THR A 92 -11.45 -9.10 3.93
N GLY A 93 -11.13 -8.75 5.19
CA GLY A 93 -11.55 -9.51 6.38
C GLY A 93 -10.91 -10.90 6.55
N ARG A 94 -9.99 -11.30 5.67
CA ARG A 94 -9.30 -12.60 5.74
C ARG A 94 -8.09 -12.59 6.67
N PHE A 95 -7.47 -11.43 6.83
CA PHE A 95 -6.40 -11.22 7.78
C PHE A 95 -6.98 -10.50 9.00
N PRO A 96 -6.74 -10.99 10.23
CA PRO A 96 -7.25 -10.35 11.43
C PRO A 96 -6.64 -8.95 11.60
N LEU A 97 -7.48 -7.97 11.96
CA LEU A 97 -7.01 -6.62 12.27
C LEU A 97 -6.00 -6.69 13.43
N GLN A 98 -4.84 -6.07 13.25
CA GLN A 98 -3.79 -6.04 14.27
C GLN A 98 -3.78 -4.70 14.97
N THR A 99 -3.53 -4.72 16.28
CA THR A 99 -3.10 -3.52 17.02
C THR A 99 -1.58 -3.50 17.03
N TRP A 100 -1.01 -2.38 16.59
CA TRP A 100 0.43 -2.20 16.51
C TRP A 100 1.04 -1.99 17.89
N MET A 101 2.07 -2.77 18.17
CA MET A 101 3.01 -2.55 19.27
C MET A 101 4.41 -2.82 18.69
N PRO A 102 5.40 -1.93 18.91
CA PRO A 102 6.76 -2.13 18.42
C PRO A 102 7.36 -3.50 18.80
N ASP A 103 7.08 -3.97 20.02
CA ASP A 103 7.55 -5.28 20.53
C ASP A 103 7.02 -6.47 19.72
N ASN A 104 5.87 -6.30 19.05
CA ASN A 104 5.23 -7.34 18.25
C ASN A 104 5.53 -7.20 16.74
N ALA A 105 6.40 -6.26 16.34
CA ALA A 105 6.69 -5.95 14.94
C ALA A 105 7.04 -7.20 14.11
N HIS A 106 7.96 -8.02 14.62
CA HIS A 106 8.39 -9.25 13.96
C HIS A 106 7.27 -10.29 13.83
N GLN A 107 6.40 -10.39 14.84
CA GLN A 107 5.27 -11.32 14.84
C GLN A 107 4.21 -10.90 13.82
N ILE A 108 3.88 -9.61 13.77
CA ILE A 108 2.96 -9.05 12.78
C ILE A 108 3.53 -9.23 11.37
N ALA A 109 4.81 -8.94 11.15
CA ALA A 109 5.46 -9.14 9.85
C ALA A 109 5.42 -10.61 9.41
N ALA A 110 5.74 -11.55 10.31
CA ALA A 110 5.65 -12.98 10.05
C ALA A 110 4.22 -13.40 9.68
N ALA A 111 3.22 -12.97 10.44
CA ALA A 111 1.81 -13.28 10.18
C ALA A 111 1.35 -12.77 8.80
N ILE A 112 1.76 -11.56 8.41
CA ILE A 112 1.45 -11.01 7.07
C ILE A 112 2.15 -11.84 6.00
N ASN A 113 3.43 -12.17 6.18
CA ASN A 113 4.20 -12.97 5.21
C ASN A 113 3.62 -14.38 5.00
N ASP A 114 3.18 -15.03 6.08
CA ASP A 114 2.53 -16.34 6.03
C ASP A 114 1.18 -16.25 5.33
N PHE A 115 0.39 -15.22 5.67
CA PHE A 115 -0.86 -14.91 4.99
C PHE A 115 -0.66 -14.73 3.47
N LEU A 116 0.36 -13.98 3.05
CA LEU A 116 0.67 -13.77 1.63
C LEU A 116 1.14 -15.04 0.93
N THR A 117 1.94 -15.87 1.61
CA THR A 117 2.39 -17.16 1.08
C THR A 117 1.21 -18.10 0.79
N GLY A 118 0.15 -18.02 1.60
CA GLY A 118 -1.10 -18.77 1.39
C GLY A 118 -2.03 -18.23 0.31
N GLN A 119 -1.73 -17.10 -0.34
CA GLN A 119 -2.62 -16.53 -1.37
C GLN A 119 -2.44 -17.20 -2.74
N SER A 120 -3.53 -17.25 -3.50
CA SER A 120 -3.46 -17.61 -4.93
C SER A 120 -3.11 -16.38 -5.77
N TYR A 121 -2.05 -16.50 -6.57
CA TYR A 121 -1.58 -15.45 -7.47
C TYR A 121 -2.07 -15.72 -8.89
N SER A 122 -3.08 -14.97 -9.33
CA SER A 122 -3.74 -15.20 -10.62
C SER A 122 -4.44 -13.96 -11.16
N GLY A 123 -4.70 -13.97 -12.47
CA GLY A 123 -5.36 -12.85 -13.15
C GLY A 123 -4.46 -11.62 -13.29
N ALA A 124 -5.10 -10.49 -13.56
CA ALA A 124 -4.45 -9.19 -13.76
C ALA A 124 -4.92 -8.19 -12.69
N THR A 125 -4.09 -7.18 -12.45
CA THR A 125 -4.31 -6.10 -11.50
C THR A 125 -5.43 -5.17 -11.98
N ASP A 126 -6.44 -4.96 -11.14
CA ASP A 126 -7.50 -3.98 -11.37
C ASP A 126 -7.70 -3.11 -10.13
N PHE A 127 -7.17 -1.88 -10.17
CA PHE A 127 -7.30 -0.95 -9.06
C PHE A 127 -8.72 -0.43 -8.86
N ASN A 128 -9.62 -0.53 -9.85
CA ASN A 128 -10.98 -0.02 -9.71
C ASN A 128 -11.76 -0.80 -8.64
N CYS A 129 -11.42 -2.07 -8.41
CA CYS A 129 -12.07 -2.86 -7.38
C CYS A 129 -11.77 -2.38 -5.96
N LEU A 130 -10.74 -1.54 -5.77
CA LEU A 130 -10.39 -0.97 -4.46
C LEU A 130 -11.29 0.21 -4.08
N GLN A 131 -11.63 1.06 -5.06
CA GLN A 131 -12.21 2.38 -4.81
C GLN A 131 -13.45 2.36 -3.91
N PRO A 132 -14.50 1.56 -4.16
CA PRO A 132 -15.75 1.68 -3.41
C PRO A 132 -15.58 1.44 -1.91
N LEU A 133 -14.70 0.50 -1.53
CA LEU A 133 -14.46 0.18 -0.13
C LEU A 133 -13.39 1.08 0.49
N LEU A 134 -12.37 1.49 -0.27
CA LEU A 134 -11.42 2.51 0.18
C LEU A 134 -12.13 3.83 0.51
N ASP A 135 -13.09 4.26 -0.31
CA ASP A 135 -13.86 5.49 -0.07
C ASP A 135 -14.70 5.40 1.22
N ARG A 136 -15.17 4.21 1.60
CA ARG A 136 -15.84 4.00 2.90
C ARG A 136 -14.84 4.12 4.04
N VAL A 137 -13.73 3.39 3.99
CA VAL A 137 -12.73 3.39 5.08
C VAL A 137 -12.10 4.77 5.25
N MET A 138 -11.83 5.49 4.15
CA MET A 138 -11.34 6.86 4.17
C MET A 138 -12.29 7.80 4.93
N ARG A 139 -13.60 7.71 4.69
CA ARG A 139 -14.60 8.54 5.39
C ARG A 139 -14.74 8.20 6.88
N GLU A 140 -14.53 6.94 7.23
CA GLU A 140 -14.65 6.43 8.61
C GLU A 140 -13.37 6.61 9.43
N SER A 141 -12.30 7.13 8.83
CA SER A 141 -10.98 7.23 9.45
C SER A 141 -10.53 8.69 9.56
N PRO A 142 -10.22 9.19 10.77
CA PRO A 142 -9.65 10.53 10.95
C PRO A 142 -8.32 10.69 10.20
N ARG A 143 -7.47 9.65 10.26
CA ARG A 143 -6.25 9.50 9.46
C ARG A 143 -6.15 8.06 8.97
N LEU A 144 -5.77 7.91 7.71
CA LEU A 144 -5.53 6.61 7.10
C LEU A 144 -4.32 6.71 6.16
N THR A 145 -3.32 5.86 6.41
CA THR A 145 -2.21 5.62 5.49
C THR A 145 -2.43 4.28 4.81
N VAL A 146 -2.54 4.30 3.48
CA VAL A 146 -2.70 3.12 2.63
C VAL A 146 -1.37 2.84 1.93
N LEU A 147 -0.89 1.60 2.02
CA LEU A 147 0.26 1.11 1.25
C LEU A 147 -0.21 0.02 0.29
N ILE A 148 -0.02 0.23 -1.01
CA ILE A 148 -0.42 -0.71 -2.04
C ILE A 148 0.82 -1.29 -2.71
N PHE A 149 1.03 -2.59 -2.56
CA PHE A 149 2.11 -3.36 -3.19
C PHE A 149 1.57 -3.95 -4.49
N CYS A 150 2.12 -3.55 -5.64
CA CYS A 150 1.57 -3.90 -6.95
C CYS A 150 2.63 -4.08 -8.04
N ASP A 151 2.21 -4.65 -9.17
CA ASP A 151 3.08 -4.92 -10.32
C ASP A 151 3.28 -3.73 -11.28
N GLY A 152 2.46 -2.67 -11.13
CA GLY A 152 2.44 -1.49 -11.99
C GLY A 152 1.71 -1.66 -13.33
N ASN A 153 1.01 -2.78 -13.56
CA ASN A 153 0.31 -3.06 -14.82
C ASN A 153 -1.10 -2.46 -14.88
N GLY A 154 -1.75 -2.26 -13.74
CA GLY A 154 -3.06 -1.61 -13.64
C GLY A 154 -2.99 -0.09 -13.78
N ARG A 155 -4.15 0.55 -13.98
CA ARG A 155 -4.30 2.02 -13.96
C ARG A 155 -5.06 2.45 -12.72
N VAL A 156 -4.57 3.49 -12.05
CA VAL A 156 -5.27 4.18 -10.98
C VAL A 156 -6.01 5.38 -11.58
N ASN A 157 -7.30 5.54 -11.32
CA ASN A 157 -8.15 6.62 -11.88
C ASN A 157 -9.07 7.28 -10.84
N TRP A 158 -8.98 6.85 -9.59
CA TRP A 158 -9.89 7.24 -8.51
C TRP A 158 -9.22 8.16 -7.47
N THR A 159 -7.96 8.54 -7.70
CA THR A 159 -7.24 9.52 -6.89
C THR A 159 -7.00 10.81 -7.67
N PRO A 160 -6.86 11.96 -6.98
CA PRO A 160 -6.42 13.20 -7.63
C PRO A 160 -4.96 13.15 -8.13
N TYR A 161 -4.20 12.10 -7.76
CA TYR A 161 -2.80 11.90 -8.13
C TYR A 161 -2.62 10.90 -9.28
N ASN A 162 -3.73 10.46 -9.90
CA ASN A 162 -3.77 9.41 -10.90
C ASN A 162 -2.77 9.62 -12.07
N ALA A 163 -2.64 10.84 -12.58
CA ALA A 163 -1.70 11.12 -13.68
C ALA A 163 -0.24 10.83 -13.28
N GLY A 164 0.18 11.30 -12.11
CA GLY A 164 1.54 11.08 -11.60
C GLY A 164 1.81 9.61 -11.26
N ILE A 165 0.85 8.93 -10.64
CA ILE A 165 0.97 7.50 -10.32
C ILE A 165 1.15 6.68 -11.61
N ASN A 166 0.27 6.89 -12.60
CA ASN A 166 0.29 6.12 -13.83
C ASN A 166 1.54 6.42 -14.68
N ALA A 167 2.05 7.67 -14.66
CA ALA A 167 3.30 8.00 -15.31
C ALA A 167 4.48 7.28 -14.64
N ALA A 168 4.57 7.30 -13.31
CA ALA A 168 5.62 6.57 -12.58
C ALA A 168 5.59 5.06 -12.83
N PHE A 169 4.39 4.47 -12.92
CA PHE A 169 4.25 3.07 -13.32
C PHE A 169 4.77 2.84 -14.73
N GLN A 170 4.35 3.64 -15.70
CA GLN A 170 4.76 3.50 -17.08
C GLN A 170 6.29 3.64 -17.26
N ASP A 171 6.90 4.61 -16.59
CA ASP A 171 8.33 4.90 -16.72
C ASP A 171 9.23 3.80 -16.13
N ARG A 172 8.74 3.06 -15.12
CA ARG A 172 9.56 2.11 -14.34
C ARG A 172 9.16 0.65 -14.51
N ARG A 173 8.00 0.35 -15.12
CA ARG A 173 7.41 -1.00 -15.20
C ARG A 173 8.40 -2.08 -15.61
N ASP A 174 9.09 -1.87 -16.73
CA ASP A 174 9.98 -2.89 -17.30
C ASP A 174 11.21 -3.12 -16.43
N ALA A 175 11.75 -2.06 -15.83
CA ALA A 175 12.87 -2.14 -14.91
C ALA A 175 12.50 -2.92 -13.63
N GLU A 176 11.37 -2.58 -12.99
CA GLU A 176 10.91 -3.25 -11.78
C GLU A 176 10.50 -4.70 -12.06
N ALA A 177 9.88 -4.98 -13.22
CA ALA A 177 9.54 -6.34 -13.64
C ALA A 177 10.80 -7.19 -13.84
N LYS A 178 11.82 -6.67 -14.52
CA LYS A 178 13.10 -7.36 -14.72
C LYS A 178 13.84 -7.60 -13.40
N ALA A 179 13.77 -6.66 -12.47
CA ALA A 179 14.38 -6.76 -11.15
C ALA A 179 13.57 -7.63 -10.16
N GLY A 180 12.36 -8.06 -10.53
CA GLY A 180 11.47 -8.79 -9.63
C GLY A 180 10.98 -7.96 -8.45
N GLN A 181 10.94 -6.63 -8.58
CA GLN A 181 10.59 -5.69 -7.51
C GLN A 181 9.14 -5.24 -7.63
N PRO A 182 8.39 -5.12 -6.51
CA PRO A 182 7.07 -4.52 -6.52
C PRO A 182 7.18 -2.99 -6.59
N PHE A 183 6.10 -2.33 -6.98
CA PHE A 183 5.88 -0.93 -6.66
C PHE A 183 5.23 -0.84 -5.29
N VAL A 184 5.55 0.21 -4.52
CA VAL A 184 4.84 0.55 -3.27
C VAL A 184 4.22 1.94 -3.40
N LEU A 185 2.91 1.97 -3.66
CA LEU A 185 2.12 3.19 -3.72
C LEU A 185 1.62 3.53 -2.31
N VAL A 186 2.02 4.68 -1.78
CA VAL A 186 1.55 5.21 -0.50
C VAL A 186 0.53 6.31 -0.76
N ILE A 187 -0.63 6.22 -0.11
CA ILE A 187 -1.68 7.24 -0.14
C ILE A 187 -2.03 7.60 1.30
N ARG A 188 -1.99 8.88 1.63
CA ARG A 188 -2.47 9.40 2.90
C ARG A 188 -3.78 10.13 2.74
N THR A 189 -4.66 9.89 3.70
CA THR A 189 -5.96 10.55 3.77
C THR A 189 -6.21 11.05 5.19
N GLN A 190 -6.83 12.21 5.29
CA GLN A 190 -7.15 12.86 6.56
C GLN A 190 -8.56 13.43 6.47
N LEU A 191 -9.39 13.12 7.47
CA LEU A 191 -10.78 13.58 7.57
C LEU A 191 -11.59 13.30 6.29
N GLY A 192 -11.42 12.11 5.72
CA GLY A 192 -12.14 11.70 4.51
C GLY A 192 -11.60 12.28 3.20
N ARG A 193 -10.43 12.93 3.18
CA ARG A 193 -9.84 13.57 1.99
C ARG A 193 -8.44 13.06 1.71
N TYR A 194 -8.07 12.99 0.43
CA TYR A 194 -6.69 12.77 0.01
C TYR A 194 -5.79 13.92 0.48
N ASP A 195 -4.67 13.56 1.10
CA ASP A 195 -3.73 14.50 1.71
C ASP A 195 -2.33 14.41 1.08
N GLY A 196 -1.88 13.19 0.75
CA GLY A 196 -0.60 12.98 0.09
C GLY A 196 -0.53 11.65 -0.67
N CYS A 197 0.43 11.56 -1.59
CA CYS A 197 0.70 10.35 -2.36
C CYS A 197 2.18 10.27 -2.77
N SER A 198 2.72 9.06 -2.81
CA SER A 198 4.04 8.78 -3.39
C SER A 198 4.10 7.39 -3.99
N VAL A 199 4.85 7.23 -5.08
CA VAL A 199 5.19 5.93 -5.68
C VAL A 199 6.63 5.62 -5.34
N ASN A 200 6.87 4.48 -4.72
CA ASN A 200 8.18 4.06 -4.25
C ASN A 200 8.66 2.79 -4.98
N PHE A 201 9.98 2.62 -5.04
CA PHE A 201 10.66 1.55 -5.77
C PHE A 201 11.66 0.83 -4.84
N PRO A 202 11.21 -0.19 -4.08
CA PRO A 202 12.10 -1.04 -3.29
C PRO A 202 13.26 -1.61 -4.12
N PRO A 203 14.45 -1.82 -3.52
CA PRO A 203 14.76 -1.71 -2.09
C PRO A 203 15.06 -0.28 -1.61
N GLY A 204 14.79 0.75 -2.43
CA GLY A 204 14.90 2.14 -1.99
C GLY A 204 13.95 2.45 -0.83
N MET A 205 14.30 3.44 -0.02
CA MET A 205 13.49 3.87 1.13
C MET A 205 12.08 4.24 0.68
N VAL A 206 11.07 3.64 1.31
CA VAL A 206 9.67 4.04 1.11
C VAL A 206 9.45 5.38 1.79
N ASN A 207 9.21 6.40 0.98
CA ASN A 207 8.82 7.71 1.45
C ASN A 207 7.33 7.70 1.82
N LEU A 208 7.01 8.19 3.02
CA LEU A 208 5.65 8.46 3.47
C LEU A 208 5.44 9.99 3.40
N PRO A 209 4.51 10.51 2.58
CA PRO A 209 4.22 11.94 2.54
C PRO A 209 3.84 12.45 3.94
N ALA A 210 4.29 13.63 4.37
CA ALA A 210 3.84 14.16 5.66
C ALA A 210 2.34 14.50 5.63
N PHE A 211 1.62 14.26 6.73
CA PHE A 211 0.25 14.77 6.86
C PHE A 211 0.24 16.30 6.87
N SER A 212 -0.72 16.91 6.19
CA SER A 212 -0.91 18.35 6.32
C SER A 212 -1.30 18.69 7.77
N THR A 213 -0.53 19.58 8.39
CA THR A 213 -0.93 20.21 9.63
C THR A 213 -2.12 21.11 9.28
N ASN A 214 -3.32 20.75 9.73
CA ASN A 214 -4.53 21.54 9.49
C ASN A 214 -4.33 22.99 9.97
N SER A 215 -3.90 23.88 9.08
CA SER A 215 -4.30 25.28 9.10
C SER A 215 -5.38 25.40 8.03
N THR A 216 -6.56 25.81 8.45
CA THR A 216 -7.71 26.14 7.60
C THR A 216 -7.28 26.79 6.29
N GLY A 217 -7.49 26.09 5.17
CA GLY A 217 -7.50 26.70 3.83
C GLY A 217 -6.21 26.58 3.02
N ARG A 218 -6.45 26.24 1.74
CA ARG A 218 -5.54 26.28 0.59
C ARG A 218 -4.66 25.04 0.42
N GLY A 219 -5.07 24.21 -0.54
CA GLY A 219 -4.38 23.01 -0.97
C GLY A 219 -2.90 23.28 -1.23
N ARG A 220 -2.06 22.50 -0.56
CA ARG A 220 -0.66 22.34 -0.95
C ARG A 220 -0.67 21.48 -2.21
N ALA A 221 -0.12 22.02 -3.30
CA ALA A 221 0.11 21.25 -4.52
C ALA A 221 0.97 20.00 -4.20
N PRO A 222 0.84 18.91 -4.97
CA PRO A 222 1.63 17.70 -4.76
C PRO A 222 3.11 18.06 -4.65
N GLN A 223 3.78 17.56 -3.60
CA GLN A 223 5.23 17.51 -3.60
C GLN A 223 5.64 16.53 -4.69
N VAL A 224 5.90 17.06 -5.89
CA VAL A 224 6.60 16.34 -6.94
C VAL A 224 8.03 16.16 -6.43
N PHE A 225 8.40 14.92 -6.09
CA PHE A 225 9.81 14.60 -5.88
C PHE A 225 10.60 15.00 -7.13
N PRO A 226 11.83 15.52 -6.97
CA PRO A 226 12.61 15.98 -8.10
C PRO A 226 12.77 14.83 -9.09
N ARG A 227 12.30 15.05 -10.34
CA ARG A 227 12.91 14.35 -11.48
C ARG A 227 14.40 14.60 -11.34
N THR A 228 15.21 13.55 -11.29
CA THR A 228 16.60 13.65 -11.72
C THR A 228 16.58 14.41 -13.03
N ALA A 229 17.17 15.62 -13.02
CA ALA A 229 17.27 16.43 -14.21
C ALA A 229 17.89 15.55 -15.32
N PRO A 230 17.36 15.57 -16.55
CA PRO A 230 18.07 15.00 -17.68
C PRO A 230 19.47 15.58 -17.69
N ALA A 231 20.49 14.72 -17.84
CA ALA A 231 21.85 15.17 -18.04
C ALA A 231 21.86 16.27 -19.12
N PRO A 232 22.61 17.38 -18.93
CA PRO A 232 22.67 18.43 -19.92
C PRO A 232 23.06 17.82 -21.27
N ALA A 233 22.29 18.15 -22.31
CA ALA A 233 22.57 17.71 -23.66
C ALA A 233 24.02 18.06 -24.03
N PRO A 234 24.76 17.18 -24.71
CA PRO A 234 26.11 17.51 -25.18
C PRO A 234 26.03 18.77 -26.04
N ALA A 235 26.96 19.70 -25.79
CA ALA A 235 27.01 20.98 -26.48
C ALA A 235 27.06 20.76 -28.01
N PRO A 236 26.38 21.61 -28.80
CA PRO A 236 26.45 21.54 -30.25
C PRO A 236 27.90 21.71 -30.72
N ALA A 237 28.34 20.85 -31.64
CA ALA A 237 29.65 20.93 -32.26
C ALA A 237 29.86 22.32 -32.90
N PRO A 238 31.08 22.88 -32.86
CA PRO A 238 31.36 24.17 -33.47
C PRO A 238 31.05 24.14 -34.98
N PRO A 239 30.52 25.23 -35.54
CA PRO A 239 30.20 25.29 -36.97
C PRO A 239 31.48 25.12 -37.81
N PRO A 240 31.38 24.47 -38.98
CA PRO A 240 32.53 24.28 -39.86
C PRO A 240 33.11 25.64 -40.29
N PRO A 241 34.44 25.75 -40.45
CA PRO A 241 35.09 26.99 -40.87
C PRO A 241 34.52 27.48 -42.21
N ASN A 242 34.15 28.76 -42.27
CA ASN A 242 33.73 29.44 -43.50
C ASN A 242 34.79 29.25 -44.60
N GLU A 243 34.48 28.46 -45.63
CA GLU A 243 35.23 28.50 -46.88
C GLU A 243 35.14 29.91 -47.45
N TYR A 244 36.29 30.57 -47.52
CA TYR A 244 36.46 31.85 -48.19
C TYR A 244 35.98 31.73 -49.64
N ARG A 245 34.83 32.35 -49.92
CA ARG A 245 34.31 32.56 -51.27
C ARG A 245 35.26 33.48 -52.02
N ALA A 246 36.09 32.90 -52.90
CA ALA A 246 36.94 33.67 -53.81
C ALA A 246 36.09 34.59 -54.70
N PRO A 247 36.53 35.83 -54.98
CA PRO A 247 35.75 36.79 -55.77
C PRO A 247 35.66 36.35 -57.24
N GLN A 248 34.43 36.28 -57.75
CA GLN A 248 34.14 36.06 -59.17
C GLN A 248 34.70 37.23 -60.00
N LYS A 249 35.64 36.94 -60.89
CA LYS A 249 36.13 37.86 -61.91
C LYS A 249 34.97 38.22 -62.86
N LYS A 250 34.66 39.51 -62.96
CA LYS A 250 33.77 40.08 -63.97
C LYS A 250 34.39 39.84 -65.36
N PHE A 251 33.79 38.97 -66.16
CA PHE A 251 34.02 38.93 -67.60
C PHE A 251 33.11 39.97 -68.26
N THR A 252 33.68 41.11 -68.64
CA THR A 252 33.09 42.03 -69.61
C THR A 252 33.43 41.50 -71.01
N SER A 253 32.40 41.10 -71.75
CA SER A 253 32.52 40.71 -73.16
C SER A 253 32.76 41.96 -74.02
N PRO A 254 33.68 41.93 -75.01
CA PRO A 254 33.90 43.04 -75.93
C PRO A 254 32.80 43.06 -77.01
N ARG A 255 32.21 44.25 -77.21
CA ARG A 255 31.35 44.55 -78.37
C ARG A 255 32.28 45.05 -79.49
N GLY A 256 32.20 44.41 -80.65
CA GLY A 256 33.06 44.68 -81.81
C GLY A 256 32.88 46.07 -82.42
N GLY A 257 33.88 46.43 -83.22
CA GLY A 257 34.03 47.67 -83.98
C GLY A 257 35.48 47.88 -84.34
#